data_AF-E6Z3T2-F1
#
_entry.id   AF-E6Z3T2-F1
#
_cell.length_a   1.000
_cell.length_b   1.000
_cell.length_c   1.000
_cell.angle_alpha   90.00
_cell.angle_beta   90.00
_cell.angle_gamma   90.00
#
_symmetry.space_group_name_H-M   'P 1'
#
loop_
_entity.id
_entity.type
_entity.pdbx_description
1 polymer ?
#
loop_
_entity_poly.entity_id
_entity_poly.type
_entity_poly.pdbx_seq_one_letter_code
_entity_poly.pdbx_strand_id
1 'polypeptide(L)'
;AAYDALDAATKAEIEDLVCEHSLIYSRAQLGFSAFLPDERVAMAPVRQRLVRIHPVTGRKSLFLAAHIGTILGWPQPEAMAFIRDLMEHATQPQFVYVHHWTRHDL
;
A
#
# COMPACT_ATOMS: atom_id res chain seq x y z
N ALA A 1 3.31 -6.42 -13.21
CA ALA A 1 4.65 -5.83 -13.26
C ALA A 1 5.34 -6.05 -11.91
N ALA A 2 5.19 -5.17 -10.92
CA ALA A 2 5.88 -5.31 -9.62
C ALA A 2 5.59 -6.65 -8.91
N TYR A 3 4.31 -7.05 -8.79
CA TYR A 3 3.94 -8.36 -8.22
C TYR A 3 4.59 -9.53 -8.98
N ASP A 4 4.52 -9.49 -10.31
CA ASP A 4 5.01 -10.58 -11.17
C ASP A 4 6.54 -10.76 -11.05
N ALA A 5 7.26 -9.67 -10.79
CA ALA A 5 8.72 -9.65 -10.62
C ALA A 5 9.22 -10.09 -9.24
N LEU A 6 8.34 -10.26 -8.25
CA LEU A 6 8.73 -10.81 -6.95
C LEU A 6 9.17 -12.27 -7.08
N ASP A 7 10.09 -12.69 -6.21
CA ASP A 7 10.44 -14.11 -6.10
C ASP A 7 9.29 -14.95 -5.52
N ALA A 8 9.43 -16.27 -5.61
CA ALA A 8 8.39 -17.21 -5.17
C ALA A 8 8.16 -17.19 -3.65
N ALA A 9 9.22 -16.95 -2.86
CA ALA A 9 9.12 -16.92 -1.41
C ALA A 9 8.33 -15.69 -0.95
N THR A 10 8.65 -14.50 -1.48
CA THR A 10 7.90 -13.28 -1.17
C THR A 10 6.44 -13.41 -1.63
N LYS A 11 6.18 -13.95 -2.83
CA LYS A 11 4.80 -14.18 -3.30
C LYS A 11 3.99 -15.08 -2.35
N ALA A 12 4.61 -16.14 -1.83
CA ALA A 12 3.96 -17.02 -0.87
C ALA A 12 3.70 -16.33 0.47
N GLU A 13 4.66 -15.54 0.96
CA GLU A 13 4.54 -14.79 2.22
C GLU A 13 3.40 -13.76 2.18
N ILE A 14 3.23 -13.03 1.06
CA ILE A 14 2.27 -11.92 0.98
C ILE A 14 0.85 -12.31 0.58
N GLU A 15 0.63 -13.56 0.13
CA GLU A 15 -0.60 -13.99 -0.56
C GLU A 15 -1.87 -13.63 0.22
N ASP A 16 -1.85 -13.89 1.54
CA ASP A 16 -3.01 -13.74 2.41
C ASP A 16 -2.86 -12.59 3.43
N LEU A 17 -1.81 -11.77 3.31
CA LEU A 17 -1.60 -10.65 4.22
C LEU A 17 -2.71 -9.60 4.04
N VAL A 18 -3.19 -9.09 5.19
CA VAL A 18 -4.19 -8.04 5.28
C VAL A 18 -3.56 -6.83 5.95
N CYS A 19 -3.66 -5.66 5.32
CA CYS A 19 -3.17 -4.39 5.83
C CYS A 19 -4.32 -3.54 6.38
N GLU A 20 -4.03 -2.70 7.35
CA GLU A 20 -4.93 -1.62 7.79
C GLU A 20 -4.58 -0.32 7.07
N HIS A 21 -5.58 0.27 6.40
CA HIS A 21 -5.45 1.51 5.65
C HIS A 21 -6.25 2.63 6.31
N SER A 22 -5.62 3.79 6.50
CA SER A 22 -6.28 5.02 6.98
C SER A 22 -5.53 6.26 6.51
N LEU A 23 -6.28 7.36 6.31
CA LEU A 23 -5.70 8.68 6.10
C LEU A 23 -4.84 9.14 7.29
N ILE A 24 -5.16 8.70 8.52
CA ILE A 24 -4.40 9.02 9.74
C ILE A 24 -2.94 8.60 9.58
N TYR A 25 -2.68 7.41 9.02
CA TYR A 25 -1.32 6.91 8.84
C TYR A 25 -0.51 7.74 7.84
N SER A 26 -1.06 8.00 6.65
CA SER A 26 -0.38 8.81 5.64
C SER A 26 -0.16 10.26 6.10
N ARG A 27 -1.09 10.85 6.85
CA ARG A 27 -0.98 12.22 7.34
C ARG A 27 0.04 12.34 8.47
N ALA A 28 0.13 11.32 9.33
CA ALA A 28 1.15 11.27 10.39
C ALA A 28 2.58 11.24 9.83
N GLN A 29 2.81 10.57 8.68
CA GLN A 29 4.11 10.60 8.00
C GLN A 29 4.53 12.01 7.55
N LEU A 30 3.57 12.90 7.32
CA LEU A 30 3.79 14.31 6.99
C LEU A 30 3.85 15.21 8.24
N GLY A 31 3.78 14.65 9.45
CA GLY A 31 3.82 15.37 10.72
C GLY A 31 2.46 15.79 11.28
N PHE A 32 1.34 15.43 10.63
CA PHE A 32 0.00 15.75 11.13
C PHE A 32 -0.52 14.64 12.05
N SER A 33 -0.61 14.93 13.36
CA SER A 33 -1.05 13.95 14.38
C SER A 33 -2.28 14.40 15.20
N ALA A 34 -2.62 15.68 15.13
CA ALA A 34 -3.71 16.30 15.87
C ALA A 34 -5.06 16.15 15.14
N PHE A 35 -5.66 14.96 15.22
CA PHE A 35 -7.00 14.70 14.71
C PHE A 35 -8.06 14.88 15.80
N LEU A 36 -9.14 15.57 15.47
CA LEU A 36 -10.33 15.69 16.32
C LEU A 36 -11.00 14.32 16.52
N PRO A 37 -11.77 14.12 17.60
CA PRO A 37 -12.45 12.85 17.86
C PRO A 37 -13.30 12.35 16.68
N ASP A 38 -14.11 13.22 16.08
CA ASP A 38 -14.98 12.86 14.96
C ASP A 38 -14.19 12.47 13.70
N GLU A 39 -13.03 13.10 13.46
CA GLU A 39 -12.13 12.72 12.36
C GLU A 39 -11.53 11.33 12.57
N ARG A 40 -11.21 10.96 13.82
CA ARG A 40 -10.67 9.63 14.14
C ARG A 40 -11.69 8.53 13.88
N VAL A 41 -12.97 8.81 14.16
CA VAL A 41 -14.07 7.89 13.85
C VAL A 41 -14.27 7.80 12.33
N ALA A 42 -14.34 8.93 11.64
CA ALA A 42 -14.55 8.97 10.19
C ALA A 42 -13.40 8.34 9.39
N MET A 43 -12.17 8.42 9.91
CA MET A 43 -10.96 7.84 9.30
C MET A 43 -10.50 6.57 9.99
N ALA A 44 -11.41 5.85 10.67
CA ALA A 44 -11.10 4.57 11.28
C ALA A 44 -10.44 3.62 10.26
N PRO A 45 -9.34 2.93 10.62
CA PRO A 45 -8.65 2.04 9.69
C PRO A 45 -9.57 0.96 9.13
N VAL A 46 -9.44 0.73 7.81
CA VAL A 46 -10.14 -0.34 7.10
C VAL A 46 -9.16 -1.42 6.65
N ARG A 47 -9.64 -2.67 6.60
CA ARG A 47 -8.83 -3.82 6.24
C ARG A 47 -8.86 -4.06 4.73
N GLN A 48 -7.68 -4.32 4.15
CA GLN A 48 -7.52 -4.58 2.72
C GLN A 48 -6.49 -5.68 2.50
N ARG A 49 -6.69 -6.56 1.51
CA ARG A 49 -5.67 -7.55 1.12
C ARG A 49 -4.47 -6.84 0.48
N LEU A 50 -3.26 -7.28 0.83
CA LEU A 50 -2.02 -6.79 0.22
C LEU A 50 -1.90 -7.24 -1.25
N VAL A 51 -2.42 -8.43 -1.59
CA VAL A 51 -2.53 -8.92 -2.97
C VAL A 51 -3.98 -8.86 -3.43
N ARG A 52 -4.23 -8.18 -4.55
CA ARG A 52 -5.54 -8.10 -5.21
C ARG A 52 -5.53 -8.78 -6.57
N ILE A 53 -6.67 -9.36 -6.93
CA ILE A 53 -6.92 -9.94 -8.25
C ILE A 53 -7.83 -8.99 -9.03
N HIS A 54 -7.39 -8.56 -10.21
CA HIS A 54 -8.20 -7.71 -11.07
C HIS A 54 -9.37 -8.52 -11.66
N PRO A 55 -10.63 -8.07 -11.53
CA PRO A 55 -11.79 -8.90 -11.84
C PRO A 55 -11.95 -9.22 -13.33
N VAL A 56 -11.42 -8.37 -14.23
CA VAL A 56 -11.54 -8.57 -15.69
C VAL A 56 -10.38 -9.40 -16.25
N THR A 57 -9.17 -9.18 -15.75
CA THR A 57 -7.95 -9.77 -16.34
C THR A 57 -7.39 -10.92 -15.53
N GLY A 58 -7.89 -11.16 -14.32
CA GLY A 58 -7.38 -12.17 -13.39
C GLY A 58 -5.98 -11.90 -12.85
N ARG A 59 -5.33 -10.79 -13.26
CA ARG A 59 -3.96 -10.50 -12.86
C ARG A 59 -3.88 -10.11 -11.38
N LYS A 60 -2.88 -10.66 -10.70
CA LYS A 60 -2.50 -10.25 -9.36
C LYS A 60 -1.71 -8.94 -9.37
N SER A 61 -1.86 -8.18 -8.29
CA SER A 61 -1.18 -6.90 -8.06
C SER A 61 -0.99 -6.63 -6.58
N LEU A 62 0.08 -5.91 -6.23
CA LEU A 62 0.29 -5.39 -4.89
C LEU A 62 -0.62 -4.17 -4.67
N PHE A 63 -1.35 -4.13 -3.56
CA PHE A 63 -2.19 -3.01 -3.18
C PHE A 63 -1.47 -2.10 -2.17
N LEU A 64 -0.39 -1.49 -2.65
CA LEU A 64 0.44 -0.59 -1.86
C LEU A 64 -0.13 0.83 -1.88
N ALA A 65 -0.08 1.50 -0.73
CA ALA A 65 -0.45 2.90 -0.59
C ALA A 65 0.22 3.51 0.65
N ALA A 66 0.46 4.83 0.64
CA ALA A 66 0.95 5.56 1.81
C ALA A 66 0.01 5.47 3.03
N HIS A 67 -1.23 5.02 2.82
CA HIS A 67 -2.24 4.86 3.87
C HIS A 67 -2.06 3.60 4.71
N ILE A 68 -1.12 2.70 4.38
CA ILE A 68 -0.89 1.48 5.18
C ILE A 68 -0.24 1.87 6.50
N GLY A 69 -0.84 1.46 7.62
CA GLY A 69 -0.31 1.68 8.97
C GLY A 69 0.22 0.45 9.68
N THR A 70 -0.23 -0.74 9.27
CA THR A 70 0.27 -2.04 9.78
C THR A 70 -0.23 -3.19 8.92
N ILE A 71 0.35 -4.38 9.13
CA ILE A 71 -0.13 -5.68 8.67
C ILE A 71 -0.80 -6.37 9.87
N LEU A 72 -1.99 -6.92 9.66
CA LEU A 72 -2.76 -7.58 10.71
C LEU A 72 -1.98 -8.75 11.30
N GLY A 73 -1.84 -8.76 12.63
CA GLY A 73 -1.14 -9.82 13.37
C GLY A 73 0.38 -9.68 13.41
N TRP A 74 0.94 -8.65 12.78
CA TRP A 74 2.38 -8.36 12.82
C TRP A 74 2.68 -7.24 13.82
N PRO A 75 3.85 -7.26 14.48
CA PRO A 75 4.40 -6.09 15.13
C PRO A 75 4.55 -4.92 14.13
N GLN A 76 4.13 -3.73 14.54
CA GLN A 76 4.06 -2.57 13.63
C GLN A 76 5.42 -2.18 13.01
N PRO A 77 6.57 -2.14 13.73
CA PRO A 77 7.85 -1.79 13.12
C PRO A 77 8.25 -2.74 11.99
N GLU A 78 8.07 -4.04 12.21
CA GLU A 78 8.37 -5.13 11.27
C GLU A 78 7.43 -5.06 10.06
N ALA A 79 6.13 -4.88 10.30
CA ALA A 79 5.15 -4.67 9.23
C ALA A 79 5.52 -3.48 8.34
N MET A 80 5.87 -2.34 8.95
CA MET A 80 6.19 -1.14 8.19
C MET A 80 7.56 -1.21 7.51
N ALA A 81 8.52 -1.97 8.04
CA ALA A 81 9.77 -2.27 7.34
C ALA A 81 9.48 -3.07 6.06
N PHE A 82 8.74 -4.17 6.20
CA PHE A 82 8.37 -5.01 5.06
C PHE A 82 7.56 -4.27 3.99
N ILE A 83 6.60 -3.43 4.39
CA ILE A 83 5.83 -2.60 3.44
C ILE A 83 6.73 -1.59 2.72
N ARG A 84 7.74 -1.02 3.39
CA ARG A 84 8.70 -0.13 2.74
C ARG A 84 9.53 -0.85 1.68
N ASP A 85 10.00 -2.06 1.95
CA ASP A 85 10.76 -2.86 0.99
C ASP A 85 9.91 -3.17 -0.27
N LEU A 86 8.63 -3.50 -0.08
CA LEU A 86 7.71 -3.71 -1.20
C LEU A 86 7.41 -2.41 -1.97
N MET A 87 7.31 -1.27 -1.29
CA MET A 87 7.15 0.04 -1.94
C MET A 87 8.38 0.42 -2.75
N GLU A 88 9.58 0.23 -2.20
CA GLU A 88 10.84 0.46 -2.91
C GLU A 88 10.91 -0.43 -4.16
N HIS A 89 10.63 -1.73 -4.04
CA HIS A 89 10.54 -2.64 -5.18
C HIS A 89 9.54 -2.19 -6.23
N ALA A 90 8.30 -1.88 -5.82
CA ALA A 90 7.22 -1.55 -6.76
C ALA A 90 7.39 -0.20 -7.46
N THR A 91 8.29 0.66 -6.98
CA THR A 91 8.57 1.99 -7.54
C THR A 91 9.93 2.08 -8.25
N GLN A 92 10.62 0.95 -8.46
CA GLN A 92 11.81 0.91 -9.30
C GLN A 92 11.49 1.39 -10.74
N PRO A 93 12.45 2.03 -11.45
CA PRO A 93 12.19 2.68 -12.75
C PRO A 93 11.49 1.81 -13.80
N GLN A 94 11.76 0.51 -13.85
CA GLN A 94 11.12 -0.41 -14.80
C GLN A 94 9.61 -0.62 -14.58
N PHE A 95 9.08 -0.19 -13.44
CA PHE A 95 7.65 -0.24 -13.13
C PHE A 95 6.97 1.14 -13.16
N VAL A 96 7.75 2.20 -13.42
CA VAL A 96 7.28 3.59 -13.35
C VAL A 96 7.15 4.18 -14.75
N TYR A 97 5.97 4.71 -15.01
CA TYR A 97 5.75 5.61 -16.13
C TYR A 97 5.75 7.05 -15.61
N VAL A 98 6.53 7.92 -16.26
CA VAL A 98 6.55 9.36 -15.97
C VAL A 98 5.69 10.08 -16.99
N HIS A 99 4.56 10.62 -16.52
CA HIS A 99 3.67 11.40 -17.36
C HIS A 99 4.13 12.87 -17.42
N HIS A 100 4.29 13.39 -18.63
CA HIS A 100 4.52 14.81 -18.87
C HIS A 100 3.22 15.46 -19.32
N TRP A 101 2.59 16.17 -18.39
CA TRP A 101 1.30 16.82 -18.62
C TRP A 101 1.33 17.80 -19.77
N THR A 102 0.28 17.74 -20.60
CA THR A 102 -0.03 18.75 -21.61
C THR A 102 -1.41 19.35 -21.37
N ARG A 103 -1.66 20.51 -21.97
CA ARG A 103 -2.93 21.21 -21.80
C ARG A 103 -4.07 20.31 -22.28
N HIS A 104 -5.05 20.08 -21.41
CA HIS A 104 -6.25 19.27 -21.66
C HIS A 104 -6.08 17.73 -21.59
N ASP A 105 -4.95 17.21 -21.10
CA ASP A 105 -4.87 15.80 -20.67
C ASP A 105 -5.86 15.53 -19.51
N LEU A 106 -6.35 14.28 -19.38
CA LEU A 106 -7.30 13.82 -18.36
C LEU A 106 -6.81 12.56 -17.64
#